data_AF-A0A669Q991-F1
#
_entry.id   AF-A0A669Q991-F1
#
_cell.length_a   1.000
_cell.length_b   1.000
_cell.length_c   1.000
_cell.angle_alpha   90.00
_cell.angle_beta   90.00
_cell.angle_gamma   90.00
#
_symmetry.space_group_name_H-M   'P 1'
#
loop_
_entity.id
_entity.type
_entity.pdbx_description
1 polymer ?
#
loop_
_entity_poly.entity_id
_entity_poly.type
_entity_poly.pdbx_seq_one_letter_code
_entity_poly.pdbx_strand_id
1 'polypeptide(L)' 'MALKIVFVGNSGVGKSSFIHRFCYDRFLADLNATIGVVLVFFSVTLAQTFSSS' A
#
# COMPACT_ATOMS: atom_id res chain seq x y z
N MET A 1 -15.95 0.76 8.21
CA MET A 1 -15.19 2.02 8.33
C MET A 1 -14.24 2.11 7.14
N ALA A 2 -14.23 3.21 6.40
CA ALA A 2 -13.32 3.40 5.27
C ALA A 2 -12.19 4.35 5.69
N LEU A 3 -10.95 3.99 5.39
CA LEU A 3 -9.76 4.79 5.69
C LEU A 3 -9.10 5.24 4.39
N LYS A 4 -8.66 6.51 4.35
CA LYS A 4 -7.88 7.05 3.24
C LYS A 4 -6.43 7.19 3.68
N ILE A 5 -5.54 6.44 3.05
CA ILE A 5 -4.09 6.45 3.32
C ILE A 5 -3.38 7.09 2.14
N VAL A 6 -2.45 8.01 2.41
CA VAL A 6 -1.66 8.72 1.38
C VAL A 6 -0.18 8.60 1.70
N PHE A 7 0.61 8.15 0.74
CA PHE A 7 2.07 8.06 0.84
C PHE A 7 2.73 9.25 0.12
N VAL A 8 3.56 10.01 0.82
CA VAL A 8 4.25 11.21 0.30
C VAL A 8 5.77 11.02 0.42
N GLY A 9 6.52 11.47 -0.60
CA GLY A 9 7.98 11.42 -0.63
C GLY A 9 8.54 11.59 -2.04
N ASN A 10 9.86 11.77 -2.16
CA ASN A 10 10.55 12.01 -3.44
C ASN A 10 10.30 10.89 -4.47
N SER A 11 10.51 11.19 -5.75
CA SER A 11 10.45 10.16 -6.80
C SER A 11 11.47 9.05 -6.56
N GLY A 12 11.15 7.81 -6.95
CA GLY A 12 12.07 6.66 -6.85
C GLY A 12 12.21 6.00 -5.47
N VAL A 13 11.64 6.56 -4.39
CA VAL A 13 11.79 5.99 -3.02
C VAL A 13 10.94 4.73 -2.75
N GLY A 14 10.25 4.18 -3.76
CA GLY A 14 9.54 2.90 -3.62
C GLY A 14 8.08 2.95 -3.11
N LYS A 15 7.45 4.12 -3.03
CA LYS A 15 6.02 4.27 -2.63
C LYS A 15 5.09 3.34 -3.42
N SER A 16 5.25 3.33 -4.75
CA SER A 16 4.43 2.52 -5.65
C SER A 16 4.75 1.03 -5.51
N SER A 17 6.02 0.66 -5.28
CA SER A 17 6.41 -0.73 -5.01
C SER A 17 5.79 -1.26 -3.72
N PHE A 18 5.66 -0.43 -2.69
CA PHE A 18 5.01 -0.81 -1.44
C PHE A 18 3.53 -1.13 -1.64
N ILE A 19 2.79 -0.24 -2.31
CA ILE A 19 1.36 -0.46 -2.64
C ILE A 19 1.21 -1.74 -3.46
N HIS A 20 2.10 -1.94 -4.44
CA HIS A 20 2.02 -3.09 -5.34
C HIS A 20 2.30 -4.42 -4.61
N ARG A 21 3.27 -4.42 -3.70
CA ARG A 21 3.56 -5.56 -2.84
C ARG A 21 2.39 -5.86 -1.91
N PHE A 22 1.78 -4.84 -1.32
CA PHE A 22 0.68 -5.03 -0.36
C PHE A 22 -0.62 -5.53 -1.03
N CYS A 23 -1.02 -4.93 -2.15
CA CYS A 23 -2.30 -5.27 -2.79
C CYS A 23 -2.24 -6.46 -3.75
N TYR A 24 -1.09 -6.67 -4.40
CA TYR A 24 -0.97 -7.69 -5.46
C TYR A 24 0.01 -8.81 -5.11
N ASP A 25 0.67 -8.74 -3.96
CA ASP A 25 1.76 -9.62 -3.56
C ASP A 25 2.85 -9.77 -4.65
N ARG A 26 3.06 -8.72 -5.44
CA ARG A 26 4.11 -8.65 -6.47
C ARG A 26 5.02 -7.47 -6.25
N PHE A 27 6.32 -7.70 -6.35
CA PHE A 27 7.31 -6.64 -6.43
C PHE A 27 7.72 -6.47 -7.88
N LEU A 28 7.49 -5.28 -8.38
CA LEU A 28 7.94 -4.85 -9.69
C LEU A 28 9.18 -3.98 -9.48
N ALA A 29 10.34 -4.50 -9.88
CA ALA A 29 11.62 -3.81 -9.78
C ALA A 29 11.65 -2.56 -10.68
N ASP A 30 11.00 -2.63 -11.85
CA ASP A 30 10.91 -1.55 -12.83
C ASP A 30 9.60 -0.78 -12.74
N LEU A 31 9.23 -0.33 -11.54
CA LEU A 31 8.14 0.62 -11.39
C LEU A 31 8.60 1.99 -11.86
N ASN A 32 8.22 2.35 -13.09
CA ASN A 32 8.44 3.68 -13.63
C ASN A 32 7.78 4.74 -12.75
N ALA A 33 8.32 5.96 -12.76
CA ALA A 33 7.83 7.05 -11.92
C ALA A 33 6.32 7.24 -12.13
N THR A 34 5.58 7.26 -11.02
CA THR A 34 4.13 7.43 -11.07
C THR A 34 3.80 8.81 -11.63
N ILE A 35 3.13 8.82 -12.79
CA ILE A 35 2.63 10.05 -13.40
C ILE A 35 1.34 10.42 -12.65
N GLY A 36 1.39 11.47 -11.83
CA GLY A 36 0.24 11.93 -11.04
C GLY A 36 0.06 11.16 -9.73
N VAL A 37 -1.03 10.38 -9.61
CA VAL A 37 -1.45 9.67 -8.38
C VAL A 37 -1.89 8.25 -8.70
N VAL A 38 -1.47 7.29 -7.86
CA VAL A 38 -1.99 5.90 -7.87
C VAL A 38 -3.00 5.75 -6.74
N LEU A 39 -4.21 5.30 -7.09
CA LEU A 39 -5.29 5.01 -6.16
C LEU A 39 -5.60 3.51 -6.20
N VAL A 40 -5.57 2.86 -5.03
CA VAL A 40 -5.89 1.44 -4.89
C VAL A 40 -6.88 1.24 -3.74
N PHE A 41 -7.88 0.40 -3.96
CA PHE A 41 -8.83 -0.01 -2.92
C PHE A 41 -8.53 -1.44 -2.48
N PHE A 42 -8.33 -1.63 -1.18
CA PHE A 42 -8.09 -2.93 -0.57
C PHE A 42 -8.90 -3.09 0.72
N SER A 43 -9.40 -4.30 0.96
CA SER A 43 -10.15 -4.64 2.17
C SER A 43 -9.29 -5.51 3.09
N VAL A 44 -8.98 -5.00 4.29
CA VAL A 44 -8.27 -5.75 5.34
C VAL A 44 -9.29 -6.19 6.38
N THR A 45 -9.30 -7.47 6.74
CA THR A 45 -10.02 -7.95 7.93
C THR A 45 -9.06 -7.94 9.12
N LEU A 46 -9.31 -7.09 10.11
CA LEU A 46 -8.54 -7.09 11.36
C LEU A 46 -9.11 -8.12 12.32
N ALA A 47 -8.42 -9.25 12.50
CA ALA A 47 -8.73 -10.18 13.58
C ALA A 47 -8.24 -9.57 14.90
N GLN A 48 -9.16 -9.27 15.83
CA GLN A 48 -8.78 -8.90 17.19
C GLN A 48 -8.25 -10.16 17.88
N THR A 49 -6.96 -10.19 18.18
CA THR A 49 -6.41 -11.20 19.08
C THR A 49 -6.80 -10.78 20.49
N PHE A 50 -7.92 -11.29 21.00
CA PHE A 50 -8.23 -11.17 22.42
C PHE A 50 -7.21 -12.03 23.18
N SER A 51 -6.13 -11.39 23.62
CA SER A 51 -5.27 -11.98 24.64
C SER A 51 -6.00 -11.80 25.97
N SER A 52 -6.71 -12.84 26.40
CA SER A 52 -7.23 -12.93 27.77
C SER A 52 -6.02 -12.96 28.72
N SER A 53 -5.84 -11.90 29.50
CA SER A 53 -4.93 -11.90 30.66
C SER A 53 -5.55 -12.64 31.84
#